data_AF-A0A919TRJ8-F1
#
_entry.id   AF-A0A919TRJ8-F1
#
_cell.length_a   1.000
_cell.length_b   1.000
_cell.length_c   1.000
_cell.angle_alpha   90.00
_cell.angle_beta   90.00
_cell.angle_gamma   90.00
#
_symmetry.space_group_name_H-M   'P 1'
#
loop_
_entity.id
_entity.type
_entity.pdbx_description
1 polymer ?
#
loop_
_entity_poly.entity_id
_entity_poly.type
_entity_poly.pdbx_seq_one_letter_code
_entity_poly.pdbx_strand_id
1 'polypeptide(L)'
;MNASSQDPVRARAIQQLNRKRGVQAHVLIYLLANLIQVIVWWAYTPDQFFWPLWSILGWGIGLVFHIWAIYSSSSLDEDRIEQEINRIQRGRPS
;
A
#
# COMPACT_ATOMS: atom_id res chain seq x y z
N MET A 1 -32.47 -17.29 -10.05
CA MET A 1 -31.03 -17.14 -10.37
C MET A 1 -30.70 -15.64 -10.34
N ASN A 2 -30.06 -15.14 -9.28
CA ASN A 2 -29.82 -13.71 -9.04
C ASN A 2 -28.46 -13.28 -9.60
N ALA A 3 -28.45 -12.61 -10.76
CA ALA A 3 -27.24 -12.10 -11.42
C ALA A 3 -26.72 -10.79 -10.80
N SER A 4 -27.50 -10.10 -9.97
CA SER A 4 -27.18 -8.77 -9.40
C SER A 4 -26.33 -8.79 -8.13
N SER A 5 -26.14 -9.93 -7.48
CA SER A 5 -25.33 -10.05 -6.25
C SER A 5 -23.83 -10.25 -6.52
N GLN A 6 -23.42 -10.50 -7.78
CA GLN A 6 -22.03 -10.81 -8.14
C GLN A 6 -21.18 -9.57 -8.45
N ASP A 7 -21.77 -8.45 -8.87
CA ASP A 7 -21.03 -7.22 -9.19
C ASP A 7 -20.34 -6.55 -7.99
N PRO A 8 -20.99 -6.36 -6.82
CA PRO A 8 -20.33 -5.70 -5.69
C PRO A 8 -19.25 -6.58 -5.04
N VAL A 9 -19.41 -7.91 -5.07
CA VAL A 9 -18.43 -8.86 -4.51
C VAL A 9 -17.20 -8.95 -5.41
N ARG A 10 -17.39 -9.04 -6.74
CA ARG A 10 -16.27 -9.00 -7.69
C ARG A 10 -15.55 -7.66 -7.68
N ALA A 11 -16.27 -6.54 -7.59
CA ALA A 11 -15.66 -5.21 -7.50
C ALA A 11 -14.78 -5.06 -6.25
N ARG A 12 -15.23 -5.55 -5.08
CA ARG A 12 -14.43 -5.56 -3.85
C ARG A 12 -13.19 -6.45 -3.94
N ALA A 13 -13.31 -7.64 -4.55
CA ALA A 13 -12.18 -8.54 -4.76
C ALA A 13 -11.11 -7.91 -5.68
N ILE A 14 -11.53 -7.21 -6.75
CA ILE A 14 -10.62 -6.50 -7.66
C ILE A 14 -9.97 -5.29 -6.96
N GLN A 15 -10.71 -4.58 -6.11
CA GLN A 15 -10.22 -3.41 -5.38
C GLN A 15 -9.17 -3.79 -4.31
N GLN A 16 -9.37 -4.91 -3.61
CA GLN A 16 -8.37 -5.46 -2.68
C GLN A 16 -7.08 -5.89 -3.39
N LEU A 17 -7.17 -6.48 -4.59
CA LEU A 17 -5.98 -6.84 -5.39
C LEU A 17 -5.22 -5.61 -5.90
N ASN A 18 -5.92 -4.55 -6.31
CA ASN A 18 -5.30 -3.34 -6.85
C ASN A 18 -4.63 -2.47 -5.79
N ARG A 19 -5.11 -2.49 -4.53
CA ARG A 19 -4.50 -1.73 -3.43
C ARG A 19 -3.04 -2.10 -3.18
N LYS A 20 -2.66 -3.37 -3.34
CA LYS A 20 -1.27 -3.83 -3.14
C LYS A 20 -0.34 -3.45 -4.28
N ARG A 21 -0.85 -3.32 -5.51
CA ARG A 21 -0.04 -3.03 -6.70
C ARG A 21 0.48 -1.59 -6.74
N GLY A 22 -0.31 -0.62 -6.27
CA GLY A 22 0.11 0.78 -6.21
C GLY A 22 1.33 1.01 -5.31
N VAL A 23 1.38 0.30 -4.18
CA VAL A 23 2.50 0.37 -3.22
C VAL A 23 3.75 -0.28 -3.78
N GLN A 24 3.61 -1.46 -4.39
CA GLN A 24 4.74 -2.17 -4.99
C GLN A 24 5.43 -1.35 -6.08
N ALA A 25 4.65 -0.67 -6.94
CA ALA A 25 5.19 0.23 -7.95
C ALA A 25 5.94 1.42 -7.32
N HIS A 26 5.39 2.04 -6.27
CA HIS A 26 6.06 3.12 -5.55
C HIS A 26 7.37 2.67 -4.90
N VAL A 27 7.39 1.50 -4.25
CA VAL A 27 8.61 0.93 -3.66
C VAL A 27 9.65 0.64 -4.74
N LEU A 28 9.24 0.08 -5.88
CA LEU A 28 10.16 -0.22 -6.99
C LEU A 28 10.79 1.05 -7.56
N ILE A 29 9.98 2.08 -7.82
CA ILE A 29 10.47 3.38 -8.31
C ILE A 29 11.39 4.02 -7.27
N TYR A 30 11.03 3.95 -5.98
CA TYR A 30 11.87 4.44 -4.89
C TYR A 30 13.24 3.76 -4.89
N LEU A 31 13.29 2.43 -4.99
CA LEU A 31 14.56 1.68 -5.03
C LEU A 31 15.39 2.08 -6.25
N LEU A 32 14.78 2.16 -7.44
CA LEU A 32 15.47 2.54 -8.67
C LEU A 32 16.03 3.98 -8.60
N ALA A 33 15.23 4.93 -8.12
CA ALA A 33 15.64 6.32 -7.99
C ALA A 33 16.82 6.46 -7.01
N ASN A 34 16.76 5.81 -5.85
CA ASN A 34 17.86 5.82 -4.89
C ASN A 34 19.12 5.14 -5.46
N LEU A 35 18.96 4.01 -6.15
CA LEU A 35 20.10 3.31 -6.77
C LEU A 35 20.82 4.20 -7.80
N ILE A 36 20.06 4.86 -8.68
CA ILE A 36 20.60 5.82 -9.65
C ILE A 36 21.36 6.93 -8.93
N GLN A 37 20.81 7.46 -7.83
CA GLN A 37 21.42 8.55 -7.09
C GLN A 37 22.73 8.14 -6.42
N VAL A 38 22.80 6.92 -5.87
CA VAL A 38 24.04 6.34 -5.33
C VAL A 38 25.07 6.11 -6.42
N ILE A 39 24.66 5.60 -7.59
CA ILE A 39 25.56 5.40 -8.74
C ILE A 39 26.13 6.74 -9.23
N VAL A 40 25.29 7.77 -9.35
CA VAL A 40 25.72 9.13 -9.75
C VAL A 40 26.68 9.70 -8.72
N TRP A 41 26.38 9.59 -7.43
CA TRP A 41 27.29 10.05 -6.38
C TRP A 41 28.65 9.36 -6.47
N TRP A 42 28.67 8.02 -6.63
CA TRP A 42 29.90 7.23 -6.74
C TRP A 42 30.70 7.59 -8.00
N ALA A 43 30.03 7.85 -9.11
CA ALA A 43 30.69 8.15 -10.39
C ALA A 43 31.27 9.57 -10.46
N TYR A 44 30.61 10.57 -9.84
CA TYR A 44 30.94 11.98 -10.05
C TYR A 44 31.49 12.70 -8.83
N THR A 45 31.21 12.21 -7.63
CA THR A 45 31.51 12.92 -6.36
C THR A 45 31.86 11.95 -5.22
N PRO A 46 32.77 10.98 -5.43
CA PRO A 46 33.09 9.97 -4.41
C PRO A 46 33.77 10.54 -3.16
N ASP A 47 34.39 11.71 -3.28
CA ASP A 47 35.09 12.47 -2.25
C ASP A 47 34.17 13.46 -1.48
N GLN A 48 32.94 13.65 -1.96
CA GLN A 48 31.97 14.53 -1.33
C GLN A 48 31.07 13.78 -0.35
N PHE A 49 30.50 14.51 0.60
CA PHE A 49 29.51 13.99 1.53
C PHE A 49 28.38 13.25 0.78
N PHE A 50 27.91 12.14 1.36
CA PHE A 50 26.90 11.25 0.76
C PHE A 50 25.51 11.91 0.75
N TRP A 51 25.33 12.90 -0.11
CA TRP A 51 24.07 13.62 -0.28
C TRP A 51 22.86 12.73 -0.65
N PRO A 52 23.00 11.54 -1.30
CA PRO A 52 21.86 10.64 -1.48
C PRO A 52 21.20 10.22 -0.15
N LEU A 53 21.91 10.31 0.98
CA LEU A 53 21.36 10.02 2.31
C LEU A 53 20.11 10.85 2.62
N TRP A 54 20.11 12.14 2.26
CA TRP A 54 18.98 13.03 2.54
C TRP A 54 17.75 12.63 1.73
N SER A 55 17.91 12.20 0.48
CA SER A 55 16.82 11.66 -0.32
C SER A 55 16.30 10.35 0.26
N ILE A 56 17.18 9.43 0.63
CA ILE A 56 16.80 8.16 1.26
C ILE A 56 16.00 8.42 2.55
N LEU A 57 16.48 9.33 3.41
CA LEU A 57 15.81 9.62 4.69
C LEU A 57 14.47 10.35 4.48
N GLY A 58 14.45 11.43 3.70
CA GLY A 58 13.24 12.22 3.48
C GLY A 58 12.14 11.40 2.82
N TRP A 59 12.47 10.67 1.75
CA TRP A 59 11.49 9.85 1.02
C TRP A 59 11.20 8.53 1.73
N GLY A 60 12.18 7.93 2.41
CA GLY A 60 12.01 6.71 3.18
C GLY A 60 11.01 6.86 4.32
N ILE A 61 11.04 8.00 5.02
CA ILE A 61 10.05 8.33 6.06
C ILE A 61 8.63 8.38 5.45
N GLY A 62 8.46 9.09 4.33
CA GLY A 62 7.17 9.18 3.63
C GLY A 62 6.64 7.79 3.20
N LEU A 63 7.53 6.92 2.71
CA LEU A 63 7.18 5.56 2.31
C LEU A 63 6.73 4.70 3.51
N VAL A 64 7.43 4.79 4.65
CA VAL A 64 7.05 4.08 5.89
C VAL A 64 5.67 4.53 6.37
N PHE A 65 5.40 5.83 6.39
CA PHE A 65 4.06 6.34 6.74
C PHE A 65 2.98 5.84 5.78
N HIS A 66 3.27 5.78 4.48
CA HIS A 66 2.32 5.29 3.49
C HIS A 66 2.01 3.80 3.68
N ILE A 67 3.03 2.97 3.91
CA ILE A 67 2.87 1.54 4.21
C ILE A 67 2.09 1.35 5.51
N TRP A 68 2.42 2.11 6.56
CA TRP A 68 1.73 2.06 7.84
C TRP A 68 0.25 2.44 7.72
N ALA A 69 -0.08 3.47 6.93
CA ALA A 69 -1.47 3.86 6.67
C ALA A 69 -2.28 2.75 5.97
N ILE A 70 -1.66 2.03 5.04
CA ILE A 70 -2.32 0.92 4.32
C ILE A 70 -2.52 -0.28 5.25
N TYR A 71 -1.52 -0.62 6.06
CA TYR A 71 -1.60 -1.74 6.99
C TYR A 71 -2.58 -1.47 8.14
N SER A 72 -2.61 -0.23 8.66
CA SER A 72 -3.61 0.20 9.65
C SER A 72 -5.03 0.26 9.06
N SER A 73 -5.17 0.54 7.77
CA SER A 73 -6.49 0.51 7.11
C SER A 73 -7.01 -0.91 6.94
N SER A 74 -6.16 -1.92 6.75
CA SER A 74 -6.62 -3.31 6.59
C SER A 74 -7.18 -3.93 7.87
N SER A 75 -6.63 -3.62 9.05
CA SER A 75 -7.16 -4.13 10.31
C SER A 75 -8.55 -3.58 10.63
N LEU A 76 -8.77 -2.29 10.34
CA LEU A 76 -10.08 -1.65 10.55
C LEU A 76 -11.15 -2.14 9.57
N ASP A 77 -10.76 -2.56 8.36
CA ASP A 77 -11.71 -3.05 7.35
C ASP A 77 -12.19 -4.47 7.70
N GLU A 78 -11.31 -5.34 8.21
CA GLU A 78 -11.66 -6.70 8.65
C GLU A 78 -12.67 -6.67 9.81
N ASP A 79 -12.38 -5.87 10.85
CA ASP A 79 -13.26 -5.70 12.01
C ASP A 79 -14.65 -5.17 11.60
N ARG A 80 -14.68 -4.26 10.62
CA ARG A 80 -15.93 -3.67 10.11
C ARG A 80 -16.71 -4.65 9.24
N ILE A 81 -16.03 -5.49 8.47
CA ILE A 81 -16.64 -6.58 7.69
C ILE A 81 -17.26 -7.61 8.64
N GLU A 82 -16.54 -8.03 9.70
CA GLU A 82 -17.07 -8.95 10.71
C GLU A 82 -18.29 -8.38 11.43
N GLN A 83 -18.29 -7.09 11.78
CA GLN A 83 -19.44 -6.44 12.40
C GLN A 83 -20.67 -6.44 11.48
N GLU A 84 -20.50 -6.17 10.18
CA GLU A 84 -21.60 -6.24 9.21
C GLU A 84 -22.13 -7.66 9.02
N ILE A 85 -21.27 -8.68 9.00
CA ILE A 85 -21.68 -10.10 8.93
C ILE A 85 -22.52 -10.47 10.15
N ASN A 86 -22.07 -10.09 11.35
CA ASN A 86 -22.78 -10.34 12.61
C ASN A 86 -24.14 -9.64 12.67
N ARG A 87 -24.25 -8.45 12.08
CA ARG A 87 -25.51 -7.70 12.01
C ARG A 87 -26.54 -8.40 11.12
N ILE A 88 -26.12 -8.94 9.97
CA ILE A 88 -27.01 -9.65 9.03
C ILE A 88 -27.49 -10.97 9.65
N GLN A 89 -26.63 -11.71 10.34
CA GLN A 89 -27.02 -12.95 11.01
C GLN A 89 -28.02 -12.71 12.15
N ARG A 90 -27.82 -11.65 12.96
CA ARG A 90 -28.78 -11.27 14.01
C ARG A 90 -30.11 -10.74 13.49
N GLY A 91 -30.14 -10.19 12.28
CA GLY A 91 -31.34 -9.62 11.65
C GLY A 91 -32.24 -10.60 10.90
N ARG A 92 -31.88 -11.89 10.82
CA ARG A 92 -32.72 -12.94 10.24
C ARG A 92 -33.44 -13.71 11.35
N PRO A 93 -34.68 -13.34 11.73
CA PRO A 93 -35.55 -14.25 12.46
C PRO A 93 -35.90 -15.44 11.55
N SER A 94 -35.75 -16.65 12.09
CA SER A 94 -36.10 -17.94 11.48
C SER A 94 -37.60 -18.07 11.24
#